data_AF-A0A2E7EXE2-F1
#
_entry.id   AF-A0A2E7EXE2-F1
#
_cell.length_a   1.000
_cell.length_b   1.000
_cell.length_c   1.000
_cell.angle_alpha   90.00
_cell.angle_beta   90.00
_cell.angle_gamma   90.00
#
_symmetry.space_group_name_H-M   'P 1'
#
loop_
_entity.id
_entity.type
_entity.pdbx_description
1 polymer ?
#
loop_
_entity_poly.entity_id
_entity_poly.type
_entity_poly.pdbx_seq_one_letter_code
_entity_poly.pdbx_strand_id
1 'polypeptide(L)'
;MPFLTENQEQIEATGALVLASGEVYFGRGNGAKGTAIAEVCFNTAITGYQEILTDPSYASQMVVFTFPHIGNVGANDQDQEESSVNAEKAARGAIFRGTITPPSNWRAVDHFDAWLTKKGIVGLSGVDTRSITRLIREKGMVNGIIAHISPDETVSIADLKAELAGFAGMEGADLAKVVGPDAEYAHAEQNWKWDSGFTALESGDFHVVVLDFGVKKNILRNLSEVGARCTVLPGNATAEDVLALKPDGVVLSNGPGDPAATGVYAVPEIQKLIASDLPILGICLGHQMLALALGAKTMKMAQGHHGANHPVKDLSTGKVEIVSMNHGFTVDPATLPDGVEQSHVSLFDGTNSGLRVAGKPIISVQHHPEASPGPQDSFYLFRRFADLMSAHGAKETA
;
A
#
# COMPACT_ATOMS: atom_id res chain seq x y z
N MET A 1 17.37 25.26 -19.90
CA MET A 1 15.99 24.76 -19.91
C MET A 1 15.35 25.17 -18.61
N PRO A 2 14.64 26.31 -18.62
CA PRO A 2 14.34 26.93 -17.35
C PRO A 2 12.93 26.61 -16.87
N PHE A 3 12.82 26.36 -15.58
CA PHE A 3 11.60 26.72 -14.87
C PHE A 3 11.58 28.24 -14.68
N LEU A 4 10.42 28.86 -14.84
CA LEU A 4 10.21 30.27 -14.54
C LEU A 4 9.69 30.39 -13.11
N THR A 5 10.42 31.11 -12.25
CA THR A 5 9.94 31.47 -10.92
C THR A 5 8.79 32.47 -11.02
N GLU A 6 8.12 32.75 -9.90
CA GLU A 6 7.05 33.77 -9.85
C GLU A 6 7.56 35.16 -10.25
N ASN A 7 8.86 35.44 -10.03
CA ASN A 7 9.51 36.69 -10.44
C ASN A 7 10.07 36.65 -11.87
N GLN A 8 9.70 35.64 -12.67
CA GLN A 8 10.20 35.40 -14.04
C GLN A 8 11.71 35.12 -14.12
N GLU A 9 12.33 34.69 -13.02
CA GLU A 9 13.72 34.24 -13.05
C GLU A 9 13.80 32.83 -13.64
N GLN A 10 14.85 32.58 -14.43
CA GLN A 10 15.10 31.30 -15.07
C GLN A 10 15.94 30.39 -14.18
N ILE A 11 15.41 29.21 -13.84
CA ILE A 11 16.11 28.17 -13.09
C ILE A 11 16.40 26.98 -14.01
N GLU A 12 17.69 26.75 -14.28
CA GLU A 12 18.17 25.62 -15.08
C GLU A 12 18.01 24.29 -14.33
N ALA A 13 16.90 23.59 -14.60
CA ALA A 13 16.56 22.28 -14.04
C ALA A 13 15.65 21.52 -15.01
N THR A 14 15.66 20.19 -14.95
CA THR A 14 14.78 19.35 -15.79
C THR A 14 13.60 18.77 -15.02
N GLY A 15 13.57 18.94 -13.70
CA GLY A 15 12.41 18.60 -12.90
C GLY A 15 12.23 19.48 -11.67
N ALA A 16 11.01 19.54 -11.17
CA ALA A 16 10.65 20.29 -9.98
C ALA A 16 9.58 19.55 -9.17
N LEU A 17 9.57 19.77 -7.85
CA LEU A 17 8.48 19.44 -6.95
C LEU A 17 8.00 20.74 -6.31
N VAL A 18 6.71 21.03 -6.44
CA VAL A 18 6.05 22.16 -5.79
C VAL A 18 5.08 21.60 -4.76
N LEU A 19 5.23 22.01 -3.50
CA LEU A 19 4.34 21.60 -2.40
C LEU A 19 3.25 22.64 -2.17
N ALA A 20 2.08 22.20 -1.73
CA ALA A 20 0.97 23.09 -1.40
C ALA A 20 1.30 24.04 -0.23
N SER A 21 2.28 23.68 0.59
CA SER A 21 2.84 24.52 1.66
C SER A 21 3.78 25.64 1.15
N GLY A 22 4.07 25.67 -0.16
CA GLY A 22 4.80 26.73 -0.85
C GLY A 22 6.27 26.43 -1.16
N GLU A 23 6.85 25.38 -0.58
CA GLU A 23 8.22 24.96 -0.85
C GLU A 23 8.35 24.43 -2.29
N VAL A 24 9.47 24.77 -2.95
CA VAL A 24 9.80 24.35 -4.31
C VAL A 24 11.18 23.70 -4.31
N TYR A 25 11.28 22.52 -4.90
CA TYR A 25 12.52 21.77 -5.02
C TYR A 25 12.86 21.56 -6.49
N PHE A 26 13.99 22.12 -6.94
CA PHE A 26 14.50 21.91 -8.29
C PHE A 26 15.51 20.78 -8.31
N GLY A 27 15.44 19.96 -9.36
CA GLY A 27 16.31 18.82 -9.52
C GLY A 27 16.36 18.33 -10.96
N ARG A 28 16.63 17.04 -11.11
CA ARG A 28 16.65 16.35 -12.39
C ARG A 28 15.36 15.56 -12.51
N GLY A 29 14.60 15.79 -13.57
CA GLY A 29 13.47 14.94 -13.91
C GLY A 29 13.94 13.57 -14.41
N ASN A 30 13.20 12.53 -14.07
CA ASN A 30 13.45 11.12 -14.40
C ASN A 30 12.11 10.48 -14.79
N GLY A 31 12.14 9.34 -15.48
CA GLY A 31 10.94 8.60 -15.85
C GLY A 31 10.07 9.32 -16.89
N ALA A 32 8.76 9.29 -16.68
CA ALA A 32 7.80 9.89 -17.60
C ALA A 32 7.94 11.42 -17.65
N LYS A 33 7.69 12.00 -18.83
CA LYS A 33 7.61 13.46 -19.05
C LYS A 33 6.21 13.97 -18.69
N GLY A 34 6.13 15.23 -18.29
CA GLY A 34 4.88 15.91 -17.92
C GLY A 34 4.78 16.15 -16.41
N THR A 35 3.56 16.30 -15.92
CA THR A 35 3.24 16.57 -14.52
C THR A 35 2.48 15.40 -13.89
N ALA A 36 2.61 15.26 -12.57
CA ALA A 36 1.71 14.43 -11.77
C ALA A 36 1.37 15.18 -10.48
N ILE A 37 0.13 15.02 -10.00
CA ILE A 37 -0.35 15.61 -8.74
C ILE A 37 -0.78 14.49 -7.80
N ALA A 38 -0.36 14.58 -6.53
CA ALA A 38 -0.63 13.56 -5.53
C ALA A 38 -0.30 14.06 -4.11
N GLU A 39 -0.74 13.33 -3.09
CA GLU A 39 -0.26 13.52 -1.71
C GLU A 39 1.19 13.00 -1.60
N VAL A 40 2.07 13.77 -0.95
CA VAL A 40 3.49 13.43 -0.82
C VAL A 40 3.72 12.78 0.54
N CYS A 41 4.12 11.51 0.52
CA CYS A 41 4.57 10.76 1.69
C CYS A 41 6.07 10.44 1.59
N PHE A 42 6.68 9.97 2.67
CA PHE A 42 8.06 9.47 2.65
C PHE A 42 8.09 8.01 3.07
N ASN A 43 9.01 7.20 2.51
CA ASN A 43 9.21 5.81 2.92
C ASN A 43 10.65 5.58 3.40
N THR A 44 10.80 4.85 4.52
CA THR A 44 12.09 4.56 5.17
C THR A 44 12.80 3.28 4.72
N ALA A 45 12.16 2.48 3.86
CA ALA A 45 12.76 1.27 3.33
C ALA A 45 14.02 1.59 2.50
N ILE A 46 15.10 0.86 2.78
CA ILE A 46 16.40 1.01 2.09
C ILE A 46 16.53 0.11 0.85
N THR A 47 15.57 -0.81 0.67
CA THR A 47 15.46 -1.74 -0.46
C THR A 47 13.99 -1.91 -0.82
N GLY A 48 13.72 -2.40 -2.03
CA GLY A 48 12.35 -2.71 -2.46
C GLY A 48 11.58 -1.53 -3.06
N TYR A 49 12.29 -0.61 -3.71
CA TYR A 49 11.67 0.57 -4.31
C TYR A 49 10.70 0.21 -5.43
N GLN A 50 10.88 -0.93 -6.10
CA GLN A 50 9.99 -1.33 -7.19
C GLN A 50 8.66 -1.79 -6.62
N GLU A 51 8.71 -2.71 -5.65
CA GLU A 51 7.58 -3.24 -4.92
C GLU A 51 6.76 -2.12 -4.28
N ILE A 52 7.43 -1.11 -3.70
CA ILE A 52 6.80 0.12 -3.18
C ILE A 52 6.07 0.89 -4.28
N LEU A 53 6.70 1.15 -5.42
CA LEU A 53 6.09 1.95 -6.48
C LEU A 53 4.92 1.24 -7.17
N THR A 54 4.88 -0.09 -7.07
CA THR A 54 3.80 -0.93 -7.58
C THR A 54 2.73 -1.31 -6.56
N ASP A 55 2.91 -0.96 -5.28
CA ASP A 55 1.92 -1.22 -4.25
C ASP A 55 0.68 -0.34 -4.49
N PRO A 56 -0.51 -0.92 -4.75
CA PRO A 56 -1.73 -0.16 -5.04
C PRO A 56 -2.13 0.82 -3.94
N SER A 57 -1.68 0.61 -2.69
CA SER A 57 -1.92 1.52 -1.58
C SER A 57 -1.31 2.92 -1.78
N TYR A 58 -0.33 3.09 -2.68
CA TYR A 58 0.21 4.41 -3.07
C TYR A 58 -0.56 5.10 -4.19
N ALA A 59 -1.75 4.62 -4.58
CA ALA A 59 -2.57 5.32 -5.56
C ALA A 59 -2.81 6.77 -5.13
N SER A 60 -2.60 7.70 -6.08
CA SER A 60 -2.69 9.15 -5.84
C SER A 60 -1.68 9.68 -4.81
N GLN A 61 -0.58 8.97 -4.58
CA GLN A 61 0.55 9.42 -3.76
C GLN A 61 1.86 9.48 -4.55
N MET A 62 2.79 10.32 -4.08
CA MET A 62 4.19 10.32 -4.51
C MET A 62 5.07 9.89 -3.34
N VAL A 63 6.07 9.05 -3.65
CA VAL A 63 6.94 8.49 -2.62
C VAL A 63 8.28 9.23 -2.59
N VAL A 64 8.57 9.86 -1.46
CA VAL A 64 9.90 10.37 -1.13
C VAL A 64 10.71 9.25 -0.47
N PHE A 65 11.70 8.73 -1.16
CA PHE A 65 12.61 7.75 -0.59
C PHE A 65 13.65 8.45 0.29
N THR A 66 13.71 8.02 1.55
CA THR A 66 14.72 8.54 2.49
C THR A 66 16.10 7.96 2.22
N PHE A 67 16.18 6.72 1.73
CA PHE A 67 17.44 6.13 1.28
C PHE A 67 17.91 6.84 0.00
N PRO A 68 19.16 7.32 -0.07
CA PRO A 68 19.55 8.24 -1.12
C PRO A 68 19.70 7.58 -2.50
N HIS A 69 20.09 6.30 -2.56
CA HIS A 69 20.43 5.62 -3.81
C HIS A 69 19.30 4.68 -4.24
N ILE A 70 18.42 5.17 -5.11
CA ILE A 70 17.29 4.41 -5.66
C ILE A 70 17.59 4.03 -7.11
N GLY A 71 17.29 2.78 -7.49
CA GLY A 71 17.58 2.22 -8.82
C GLY A 71 18.83 1.33 -8.92
N ASN A 72 19.56 1.12 -7.81
CA ASN A 72 20.83 0.37 -7.80
C ASN A 72 20.75 -1.04 -8.40
N VAL A 73 19.59 -1.70 -8.29
CA VAL A 73 19.36 -3.07 -8.77
C VAL A 73 18.52 -3.11 -10.06
N GLY A 74 18.29 -1.97 -10.71
CA GLY A 74 17.48 -1.87 -11.91
C GLY A 74 16.00 -2.12 -11.64
N ALA A 75 15.32 -2.72 -12.59
CA ALA A 75 13.95 -3.20 -12.44
C ALA A 75 13.75 -4.53 -13.18
N ASN A 76 12.73 -5.29 -12.78
CA ASN A 76 12.36 -6.58 -13.38
C ASN A 76 10.87 -6.90 -13.19
N ASP A 77 10.30 -7.83 -13.95
CA ASP A 77 8.86 -8.09 -13.86
C ASP A 77 8.41 -8.91 -12.64
N GLN A 78 9.35 -9.43 -11.85
CA GLN A 78 9.04 -10.27 -10.69
C GLN A 78 8.85 -9.46 -9.41
N ASP A 79 9.40 -8.24 -9.32
CA ASP A 79 9.29 -7.34 -8.17
C ASP A 79 8.11 -6.36 -8.34
N GLN A 80 6.97 -6.89 -8.81
CA GLN A 80 5.72 -6.18 -9.08
C GLN A 80 4.62 -6.67 -8.14
N GLU A 81 3.97 -5.74 -7.42
CA GLU A 81 2.96 -6.06 -6.40
C GLU A 81 1.52 -5.77 -6.84
N GLU A 82 1.30 -5.05 -7.94
CA GLU A 82 -0.04 -4.79 -8.45
C GLU A 82 -0.73 -6.08 -8.94
N SER A 83 -1.97 -6.31 -8.52
CA SER A 83 -2.75 -7.52 -8.85
C SER A 83 -3.70 -7.34 -10.04
N SER A 84 -4.06 -6.10 -10.38
CA SER A 84 -5.05 -5.75 -11.40
C SER A 84 -4.46 -4.78 -12.43
N VAL A 85 -5.07 -4.73 -13.62
CA VAL A 85 -4.72 -3.75 -14.67
C VAL A 85 -4.98 -2.31 -14.18
N ASN A 86 -6.03 -2.13 -13.37
CA ASN A 86 -6.40 -0.83 -12.81
C ASN A 86 -5.34 -0.31 -11.82
N ALA A 87 -4.65 -1.22 -11.14
CA ALA A 87 -3.57 -0.91 -10.20
C ALA A 87 -2.20 -0.67 -10.87
N GLU A 88 -2.06 -0.81 -12.20
CA GLU A 88 -0.78 -0.60 -12.92
C GLU A 88 -0.19 0.80 -12.72
N LYS A 89 -1.04 1.78 -12.40
CA LYS A 89 -0.64 3.17 -12.11
C LYS A 89 -0.74 3.48 -10.62
N ALA A 90 -0.14 2.63 -9.79
CA ALA A 90 -0.04 2.75 -8.34
C ALA A 90 0.56 4.11 -7.89
N ALA A 91 1.85 4.17 -7.54
CA ALA A 91 2.48 5.44 -7.18
C ALA A 91 2.51 6.42 -8.37
N ARG A 92 2.18 7.69 -8.14
CA ARG A 92 2.17 8.75 -9.18
C ARG A 92 3.54 9.37 -9.41
N GLY A 93 4.42 9.32 -8.41
CA GLY A 93 5.74 9.91 -8.51
C GLY A 93 6.77 9.27 -7.57
N ALA A 94 8.04 9.40 -7.95
CA ALA A 94 9.18 8.89 -7.20
C ALA A 94 10.22 9.99 -6.98
N ILE A 95 10.52 10.29 -5.72
CA ILE A 95 11.44 11.38 -5.34
C ILE A 95 12.60 10.81 -4.55
N PHE A 96 13.84 11.06 -4.99
CA PHE A 96 15.03 10.47 -4.36
C PHE A 96 16.26 11.41 -4.46
N ARG A 97 17.27 11.18 -3.62
CA ARG A 97 18.42 12.10 -3.50
C ARG A 97 19.44 11.90 -4.63
N GLY A 98 19.90 10.67 -4.81
CA GLY A 98 20.96 10.31 -5.75
C GLY A 98 20.49 10.34 -7.19
N THR A 99 21.43 10.45 -8.14
CA THR A 99 21.12 10.18 -9.55
C THR A 99 21.01 8.67 -9.75
N ILE A 100 20.10 8.23 -10.63
CA ILE A 100 20.00 6.82 -11.01
C ILE A 100 21.33 6.38 -11.65
N THR A 101 21.93 5.32 -11.13
CA THR A 101 23.16 4.74 -11.66
C THR A 101 22.84 3.57 -12.60
N PRO A 102 23.78 3.13 -13.46
CA PRO A 102 23.68 1.83 -14.11
C PRO A 102 23.42 0.73 -13.06
N PRO A 103 22.48 -0.19 -13.30
CA PRO A 103 22.13 -1.20 -12.33
C PRO A 103 23.23 -2.26 -12.19
N SER A 104 23.38 -2.80 -10.98
CA SER A 104 24.31 -3.90 -10.69
C SER A 104 23.61 -5.00 -9.88
N ASN A 105 22.82 -5.82 -10.58
CA ASN A 105 22.14 -6.98 -10.03
C ASN A 105 21.89 -7.99 -11.14
N TRP A 106 22.00 -9.29 -10.85
CA TRP A 106 21.78 -10.34 -11.84
C TRP A 106 20.32 -10.44 -12.29
N ARG A 107 19.36 -9.96 -11.49
CA ARG A 107 17.93 -9.85 -11.82
C ARG A 107 17.59 -8.60 -12.61
N ALA A 108 18.51 -7.64 -12.78
CA ALA A 108 18.23 -6.39 -13.47
C ALA A 108 17.95 -6.66 -14.96
N VAL A 109 16.73 -6.36 -15.41
CA VAL A 109 16.32 -6.45 -16.81
C VAL A 109 16.29 -5.05 -17.44
N ASP A 110 15.74 -4.08 -16.73
CA ASP A 110 15.63 -2.68 -17.17
C ASP A 110 16.49 -1.73 -16.33
N HIS A 111 16.94 -0.64 -16.96
CA HIS A 111 17.40 0.54 -16.24
C HIS A 111 16.21 1.22 -15.54
N PHE A 112 16.38 1.63 -14.28
CA PHE A 112 15.27 2.13 -13.46
C PHE A 112 14.56 3.35 -14.08
N ASP A 113 15.30 4.29 -14.69
CA ASP A 113 14.71 5.44 -15.38
C ASP A 113 13.78 5.02 -16.53
N ALA A 114 14.21 4.05 -17.35
CA ALA A 114 13.41 3.53 -18.45
C ALA A 114 12.16 2.81 -17.94
N TRP A 115 12.29 2.09 -16.83
CA TRP A 115 11.15 1.44 -16.17
C TRP A 115 10.13 2.45 -15.64
N LEU A 116 10.58 3.55 -15.00
CA LEU A 116 9.68 4.65 -14.58
C LEU A 116 8.93 5.24 -15.79
N THR A 117 9.61 5.45 -16.92
CA THR A 117 8.95 5.90 -18.16
C THR A 117 7.90 4.91 -18.64
N LYS A 118 8.21 3.60 -18.66
CA LYS A 118 7.25 2.54 -19.05
C LYS A 118 6.02 2.52 -18.15
N LYS A 119 6.20 2.70 -16.83
CA LYS A 119 5.11 2.77 -15.83
C LYS A 119 4.37 4.11 -15.82
N GLY A 120 4.83 5.11 -16.56
CA GLY A 120 4.22 6.45 -16.56
C GLY A 120 4.45 7.21 -15.25
N ILE A 121 5.48 6.86 -14.48
CA ILE A 121 5.80 7.50 -13.19
C ILE A 121 6.75 8.67 -13.44
N VAL A 122 6.38 9.84 -12.94
CA VAL A 122 7.22 11.04 -13.00
C VAL A 122 8.20 11.03 -11.82
N GLY A 123 9.49 11.09 -12.10
CA GLY A 123 10.55 11.00 -11.08
C GLY A 123 11.32 12.31 -10.89
N LEU A 124 11.80 12.57 -9.67
CA LEU A 124 12.64 13.72 -9.34
C LEU A 124 13.84 13.29 -8.52
N SER A 125 15.04 13.61 -9.00
CA SER A 125 16.31 13.29 -8.37
C SER A 125 17.16 14.53 -8.10
N GLY A 126 18.16 14.42 -7.23
CA GLY A 126 19.07 15.52 -6.90
C GLY A 126 18.52 16.53 -5.89
N VAL A 127 17.35 16.27 -5.30
CA VAL A 127 16.73 17.12 -4.27
C VAL A 127 17.12 16.71 -2.86
N ASP A 128 16.95 17.58 -1.87
CA ASP A 128 17.16 17.25 -0.45
C ASP A 128 15.95 16.48 0.08
N THR A 129 15.96 15.15 -0.08
CA THR A 129 14.86 14.32 0.44
C THR A 129 14.76 14.36 1.96
N ARG A 130 15.86 14.66 2.67
CA ARG A 130 15.84 14.79 4.14
C ARG A 130 15.06 16.03 4.57
N SER A 131 15.17 17.16 3.86
CA SER A 131 14.38 18.35 4.18
C SER A 131 12.88 18.08 3.95
N ILE A 132 12.53 17.39 2.86
CA ILE A 132 11.14 17.01 2.56
C ILE A 132 10.58 16.07 3.62
N THR A 133 11.32 15.02 4.01
CA THR A 133 10.92 14.10 5.08
C THR A 133 10.71 14.82 6.42
N ARG A 134 11.61 15.74 6.78
CA ARG A 134 11.46 16.54 8.01
C ARG A 134 10.21 17.43 7.96
N LEU A 135 9.95 18.05 6.81
CA LEU A 135 8.75 18.85 6.60
C LEU A 135 7.49 18.01 6.78
N ILE A 136 7.41 16.83 6.17
CA ILE A 136 6.25 15.93 6.33
C ILE A 136 6.08 15.48 7.78
N ARG A 137 7.17 15.12 8.46
CA ARG A 137 7.11 14.76 9.89
C ARG A 137 6.60 15.90 10.77
N GLU A 138 7.01 17.14 10.49
CA GLU A 138 6.72 18.32 11.33
C GLU A 138 5.35 18.96 11.01
N LYS A 139 4.93 18.94 9.74
CA LYS A 139 3.70 19.60 9.26
C LYS A 139 2.60 18.63 8.81
N GLY A 140 2.89 17.34 8.77
CA GLY A 140 2.04 16.31 8.18
C GLY A 140 2.25 16.14 6.67
N MET A 141 1.61 15.13 6.10
CA MET A 141 1.59 14.89 4.66
C MET A 141 0.97 16.08 3.92
N VAL A 142 1.50 16.38 2.73
CA VAL A 142 1.17 17.58 1.96
C VAL A 142 0.97 17.22 0.50
N ASN A 143 0.01 17.86 -0.15
CA ASN A 143 -0.18 17.70 -1.58
C ASN A 143 0.96 18.34 -2.37
N GLY A 144 1.38 17.72 -3.46
CA GLY A 144 2.43 18.23 -4.32
C GLY A 144 2.19 17.93 -5.79
N ILE A 145 2.80 18.75 -6.63
CA ILE A 145 2.91 18.53 -8.07
C ILE A 145 4.38 18.35 -8.43
N ILE A 146 4.67 17.26 -9.13
CA ILE A 146 5.99 16.94 -9.67
C ILE A 146 5.96 17.19 -11.18
N ALA A 147 7.04 17.75 -11.72
CA ALA A 147 7.18 18.04 -13.14
C ALA A 147 8.51 17.48 -13.66
N HIS A 148 8.46 16.90 -14.85
CA HIS A 148 9.63 16.49 -15.63
C HIS A 148 9.49 17.01 -17.05
N ILE A 149 10.28 18.04 -17.38
CA ILE A 149 10.10 18.82 -18.61
C ILE A 149 10.96 18.30 -19.76
N SER A 150 10.51 18.54 -20.98
CA SER A 150 11.26 18.24 -22.20
C SER A 150 12.35 19.30 -22.48
N PRO A 151 13.40 18.99 -23.27
CA PRO A 151 14.51 19.91 -23.49
C PRO A 151 14.16 21.29 -24.06
N ASP A 152 13.06 21.38 -24.78
CA ASP A 152 12.53 22.56 -25.46
C ASP A 152 11.37 23.22 -24.70
N GLU A 153 10.99 22.66 -23.56
CA GLU A 153 9.87 23.11 -22.75
C GLU A 153 10.30 24.15 -21.70
N THR A 154 9.40 25.08 -21.39
CA THR A 154 9.55 26.05 -20.30
C THR A 154 8.27 26.02 -19.47
N VAL A 155 8.41 25.79 -18.17
CA VAL A 155 7.26 25.64 -17.24
C VAL A 155 7.32 26.70 -16.15
N SER A 156 6.18 27.32 -15.87
CA SER A 156 6.00 28.31 -14.81
C SER A 156 5.66 27.65 -13.48
N ILE A 157 6.37 28.01 -12.41
CA ILE A 157 6.01 27.58 -11.05
C ILE A 157 4.63 28.08 -10.64
N ALA A 158 4.22 29.27 -11.10
CA ALA A 158 2.90 29.80 -10.82
C ALA A 158 1.79 28.92 -11.43
N ASP A 159 2.02 28.39 -12.63
CA ASP A 159 1.05 27.52 -13.31
C ASP A 159 0.94 26.17 -12.58
N LEU A 160 2.09 25.60 -12.15
CA LEU A 160 2.10 24.38 -11.33
C LEU A 160 1.36 24.58 -10.01
N LYS A 161 1.53 25.72 -9.32
CA LYS A 161 0.78 26.04 -8.10
C LYS A 161 -0.72 26.16 -8.36
N ALA A 162 -1.12 26.77 -9.48
CA ALA A 162 -2.52 26.89 -9.86
C ALA A 162 -3.15 25.52 -10.17
N GLU A 163 -2.42 24.64 -10.85
CA GLU A 163 -2.84 23.26 -11.11
C GLU A 163 -2.99 22.47 -9.80
N LEU A 164 -1.99 22.56 -8.91
CA LEU A 164 -2.00 21.91 -7.60
C LEU A 164 -3.18 22.36 -6.71
N ALA A 165 -3.55 23.64 -6.78
CA ALA A 165 -4.68 24.18 -6.01
C ALA A 165 -6.04 23.54 -6.38
N GLY A 166 -6.15 22.91 -7.57
CA GLY A 166 -7.33 22.17 -7.99
C GLY A 166 -7.44 20.75 -7.43
N PHE A 167 -6.41 20.23 -6.74
CA PHE A 167 -6.40 18.87 -6.24
C PHE A 167 -7.13 18.75 -4.90
N ALA A 168 -8.18 17.92 -4.87
CA ALA A 168 -9.04 17.73 -3.69
C ALA A 168 -8.35 17.00 -2.53
N GLY A 169 -7.23 16.30 -2.77
CA GLY A 169 -6.53 15.52 -1.75
C GLY A 169 -7.07 14.09 -1.57
N MET A 170 -6.56 13.40 -0.54
CA MET A 170 -6.85 11.99 -0.24
C MET A 170 -8.05 11.79 0.70
N GLU A 171 -8.38 12.79 1.53
CA GLU A 171 -9.49 12.69 2.48
C GLU A 171 -10.83 12.64 1.75
N GLY A 172 -11.67 11.66 2.09
CA GLY A 172 -12.92 11.39 1.39
C GLY A 172 -12.78 10.77 -0.02
N ALA A 173 -11.56 10.45 -0.48
CA ALA A 173 -11.36 9.81 -1.77
C ALA A 173 -11.46 8.28 -1.67
N ASP A 174 -12.43 7.69 -2.38
CA ASP A 174 -12.58 6.24 -2.52
C ASP A 174 -11.68 5.70 -3.64
N LEU A 175 -10.39 5.56 -3.34
CA LEU A 175 -9.39 5.10 -4.30
C LEU A 175 -9.41 3.58 -4.48
N ALA A 176 -9.99 2.82 -3.56
CA ALA A 176 -10.16 1.37 -3.67
C ALA A 176 -10.92 0.98 -4.95
N LYS A 177 -11.96 1.73 -5.32
CA LYS A 177 -12.70 1.53 -6.60
C LYS A 177 -11.86 1.82 -7.85
N VAL A 178 -10.82 2.64 -7.71
CA VAL A 178 -9.97 3.03 -8.84
C VAL A 178 -8.92 1.97 -9.14
N VAL A 179 -8.45 1.24 -8.13
CA VAL A 179 -7.38 0.23 -8.28
C VAL A 179 -7.88 -1.22 -8.22
N GLY A 180 -9.08 -1.45 -7.68
CA GLY A 180 -9.68 -2.78 -7.61
C GLY A 180 -9.96 -3.37 -9.01
N PRO A 181 -10.16 -4.70 -9.08
CA PRO A 181 -10.46 -5.40 -10.32
C PRO A 181 -11.90 -5.12 -10.76
N ASP A 182 -12.14 -5.16 -12.08
CA ASP A 182 -13.50 -5.01 -12.64
C ASP A 182 -14.32 -6.31 -12.56
N ALA A 183 -13.66 -7.46 -12.39
CA ALA A 183 -14.27 -8.77 -12.41
C ALA A 183 -13.55 -9.76 -11.48
N GLU A 184 -14.25 -10.85 -11.15
CA GLU A 184 -13.70 -11.97 -10.41
C GLU A 184 -12.51 -12.60 -11.16
N TYR A 185 -11.48 -13.02 -10.41
CA TYR A 185 -10.40 -13.85 -10.93
C TYR A 185 -9.88 -14.84 -9.89
N ALA A 186 -9.24 -15.93 -10.35
CA ALA A 186 -8.62 -16.92 -9.49
C ALA A 186 -7.11 -16.65 -9.34
N HIS A 187 -6.56 -16.96 -8.17
CA HIS A 187 -5.12 -16.91 -7.90
C HIS A 187 -4.64 -18.14 -7.14
N ALA A 188 -3.51 -18.70 -7.58
CA ALA A 188 -2.85 -19.84 -6.96
C ALA A 188 -1.31 -19.78 -7.10
N GLU A 189 -0.73 -18.62 -7.42
CA GLU A 189 0.73 -18.46 -7.46
C GLU A 189 1.30 -18.43 -6.04
N GLN A 190 2.45 -19.06 -5.82
CA GLN A 190 3.17 -19.13 -4.54
C GLN A 190 4.31 -18.10 -4.48
N ASN A 191 4.97 -17.97 -3.33
CA ASN A 191 6.06 -17.01 -3.17
C ASN A 191 7.25 -17.37 -4.08
N TRP A 192 7.97 -16.33 -4.54
CA TRP A 192 9.15 -16.49 -5.38
C TRP A 192 10.26 -17.27 -4.65
N LYS A 193 10.89 -18.21 -5.34
CA LYS A 193 12.04 -18.98 -4.84
C LYS A 193 13.21 -18.84 -5.82
N TRP A 194 14.43 -18.83 -5.29
CA TRP A 194 15.64 -18.55 -6.07
C TRP A 194 15.83 -19.48 -7.29
N ASP A 195 15.60 -20.77 -7.10
CA ASP A 195 15.89 -21.77 -8.13
C ASP A 195 14.74 -21.98 -9.13
N SER A 196 13.51 -21.57 -8.78
CA SER A 196 12.30 -21.91 -9.52
C SER A 196 11.42 -20.73 -9.89
N GLY A 197 11.74 -19.52 -9.40
CA GLY A 197 10.86 -18.37 -9.52
C GLY A 197 9.53 -18.60 -8.82
N PHE A 198 8.45 -18.07 -9.41
CA PHE A 198 7.09 -18.32 -8.96
C PHE A 198 6.60 -19.71 -9.41
N THR A 199 5.94 -20.43 -8.51
CA THR A 199 5.31 -21.73 -8.78
C THR A 199 3.83 -21.67 -8.45
N ALA A 200 3.02 -22.57 -9.03
CA ALA A 200 1.60 -22.65 -8.68
C ALA A 200 1.37 -23.64 -7.52
N LEU A 201 0.36 -23.38 -6.71
CA LEU A 201 -0.21 -24.33 -5.77
C LEU A 201 -0.98 -25.39 -6.56
N GLU A 202 -0.51 -26.64 -6.55
CA GLU A 202 -1.12 -27.73 -7.33
C GLU A 202 -2.45 -28.22 -6.74
N SER A 203 -2.55 -28.25 -5.40
CA SER A 203 -3.76 -28.61 -4.67
C SER A 203 -3.86 -27.77 -3.40
N GLY A 204 -5.01 -27.14 -3.17
CA GLY A 204 -5.27 -26.35 -1.97
C GLY A 204 -6.16 -27.09 -0.98
N ASP A 205 -5.81 -26.99 0.31
CA ASP A 205 -6.62 -27.49 1.43
C ASP A 205 -7.75 -26.51 1.79
N PHE A 206 -7.62 -25.24 1.41
CA PHE A 206 -8.59 -24.19 1.71
C PHE A 206 -8.99 -23.40 0.48
N HIS A 207 -10.22 -22.89 0.48
CA HIS A 207 -10.74 -21.87 -0.42
C HIS A 207 -10.93 -20.55 0.32
N VAL A 208 -10.15 -19.55 -0.07
CA VAL A 208 -10.28 -18.19 0.47
C VAL A 208 -10.91 -17.27 -0.57
N VAL A 209 -11.92 -16.51 -0.15
CA VAL A 209 -12.41 -15.37 -0.94
C VAL A 209 -11.71 -14.10 -0.47
N VAL A 210 -11.13 -13.35 -1.40
CA VAL A 210 -10.45 -12.08 -1.13
C VAL A 210 -11.28 -10.95 -1.68
N LEU A 211 -11.71 -10.01 -0.83
CA LEU A 211 -12.27 -8.74 -1.27
C LEU A 211 -11.12 -7.78 -1.60
N ASP A 212 -11.01 -7.43 -2.88
CA ASP A 212 -9.90 -6.68 -3.44
C ASP A 212 -10.19 -5.17 -3.45
N PHE A 213 -9.58 -4.48 -2.49
CA PHE A 213 -9.54 -3.03 -2.38
C PHE A 213 -8.27 -2.41 -2.99
N GLY A 214 -7.47 -3.19 -3.73
CA GLY A 214 -6.10 -2.86 -4.13
C GLY A 214 -5.09 -3.87 -3.56
N VAL A 215 -5.40 -5.16 -3.63
CA VAL A 215 -4.61 -6.24 -3.05
C VAL A 215 -3.21 -6.29 -3.66
N LYS A 216 -2.20 -6.48 -2.81
CA LYS A 216 -0.87 -6.83 -3.25
C LYS A 216 -0.77 -8.30 -3.62
N LYS A 217 -0.11 -8.63 -4.74
CA LYS A 217 0.13 -10.02 -5.17
C LYS A 217 0.73 -10.87 -4.05
N ASN A 218 1.63 -10.32 -3.23
CA ASN A 218 2.24 -11.12 -2.18
C ASN A 218 1.28 -11.54 -1.07
N ILE A 219 0.14 -10.86 -0.86
CA ILE A 219 -0.92 -11.36 0.04
C ILE A 219 -1.47 -12.67 -0.52
N LEU A 220 -1.79 -12.69 -1.81
CA LEU A 220 -2.33 -13.87 -2.49
C LEU A 220 -1.32 -15.02 -2.51
N ARG A 221 -0.04 -14.71 -2.72
CA ARG A 221 1.05 -15.70 -2.69
C ARG A 221 1.25 -16.32 -1.32
N ASN A 222 1.20 -15.53 -0.25
CA ASN A 222 1.31 -16.05 1.12
C ASN A 222 0.08 -16.87 1.54
N LEU A 223 -1.11 -16.58 1.01
CA LEU A 223 -2.27 -17.45 1.17
C LEU A 223 -2.04 -18.82 0.48
N SER A 224 -1.46 -18.82 -0.71
CA SER A 224 -1.09 -20.07 -1.40
C SER A 224 0.03 -20.86 -0.71
N GLU A 225 0.95 -20.21 0.01
CA GLU A 225 1.96 -20.90 0.86
C GLU A 225 1.34 -21.65 2.05
N VAL A 226 0.15 -21.24 2.52
CA VAL A 226 -0.59 -21.94 3.57
C VAL A 226 -1.69 -22.85 3.02
N GLY A 227 -1.60 -23.20 1.72
CA GLY A 227 -2.51 -24.15 1.07
C GLY A 227 -3.86 -23.57 0.66
N ALA A 228 -4.00 -22.24 0.60
CA ALA A 228 -5.24 -21.60 0.19
C ALA A 228 -5.24 -21.27 -1.31
N ARG A 229 -6.25 -21.77 -2.04
CA ARG A 229 -6.61 -21.22 -3.36
C ARG A 229 -7.49 -19.98 -3.17
N CYS A 230 -7.24 -18.94 -3.95
CA CYS A 230 -7.96 -17.68 -3.81
C CYS A 230 -8.93 -17.47 -4.97
N THR A 231 -10.18 -17.10 -4.63
CA THR A 231 -11.07 -16.38 -5.54
C THR A 231 -11.07 -14.92 -5.13
N VAL A 232 -10.68 -14.03 -6.03
CA VAL A 232 -10.59 -12.61 -5.76
C VAL A 232 -11.81 -11.93 -6.38
N LEU A 233 -12.56 -11.20 -5.54
CA LEU A 233 -13.73 -10.44 -5.94
C LEU A 233 -13.44 -8.93 -5.84
N PRO A 234 -14.09 -8.10 -6.69
CA PRO A 234 -14.06 -6.65 -6.51
C PRO A 234 -14.47 -6.24 -5.09
N GLY A 235 -13.85 -5.19 -4.54
CA GLY A 235 -14.13 -4.72 -3.18
C GLY A 235 -15.59 -4.30 -2.92
N ASN A 236 -16.41 -4.12 -3.96
CA ASN A 236 -17.84 -3.83 -3.86
C ASN A 236 -18.75 -5.07 -4.01
N ALA A 237 -18.19 -6.28 -4.07
CA ALA A 237 -18.96 -7.51 -4.07
C ALA A 237 -19.80 -7.64 -2.79
N THR A 238 -20.99 -8.23 -2.92
CA THR A 238 -21.90 -8.40 -1.79
C THR A 238 -21.51 -9.59 -0.92
N ALA A 239 -21.97 -9.61 0.32
CA ALA A 239 -21.79 -10.79 1.18
C ALA A 239 -22.45 -12.03 0.58
N GLU A 240 -23.53 -11.87 -0.20
CA GLU A 240 -24.18 -12.98 -0.91
C GLU A 240 -23.25 -13.58 -1.98
N ASP A 241 -22.59 -12.74 -2.78
CA ASP A 241 -21.61 -13.17 -3.78
C ASP A 241 -20.47 -13.97 -3.13
N VAL A 242 -19.97 -13.49 -1.99
CA VAL A 242 -18.91 -14.16 -1.21
C VAL A 242 -19.40 -15.52 -0.68
N LEU A 243 -20.56 -15.56 -0.03
CA LEU A 243 -21.09 -16.78 0.58
C LEU A 243 -21.50 -17.83 -0.45
N ALA A 244 -21.93 -17.41 -1.65
CA ALA A 244 -22.28 -18.32 -2.75
C ALA A 244 -21.08 -19.17 -3.19
N LEU A 245 -19.86 -18.67 -3.02
CA LEU A 245 -18.61 -19.38 -3.32
C LEU A 245 -18.22 -20.42 -2.26
N LYS A 246 -18.92 -20.47 -1.13
CA LYS A 246 -18.67 -21.37 0.01
C LYS A 246 -17.20 -21.39 0.46
N PRO A 247 -16.61 -20.24 0.79
CA PRO A 247 -15.22 -20.18 1.22
C PRO A 247 -15.03 -20.76 2.62
N ASP A 248 -13.83 -21.27 2.88
CA ASP A 248 -13.37 -21.63 4.23
C ASP A 248 -12.96 -20.39 5.04
N GLY A 249 -12.69 -19.27 4.38
CA GLY A 249 -12.36 -18.00 5.02
C GLY A 249 -12.39 -16.81 4.05
N VAL A 250 -12.47 -15.61 4.62
CA VAL A 250 -12.50 -14.35 3.87
C VAL A 250 -11.31 -13.47 4.24
N VAL A 251 -10.67 -12.88 3.24
CA VAL A 251 -9.63 -11.86 3.43
C VAL A 251 -10.12 -10.51 2.93
N LEU A 252 -9.96 -9.49 3.77
CA LEU A 252 -10.14 -8.09 3.40
C LEU A 252 -8.75 -7.52 3.09
N SER A 253 -8.47 -7.20 1.82
CA SER A 253 -7.12 -6.82 1.40
C SER A 253 -6.69 -5.43 1.90
N ASN A 254 -5.41 -5.11 1.65
CA ASN A 254 -4.96 -3.72 1.66
C ASN A 254 -5.61 -2.91 0.52
N GLY A 255 -5.41 -1.60 0.55
CA GLY A 255 -5.85 -0.68 -0.50
C GLY A 255 -5.49 0.77 -0.20
N PRO A 256 -5.73 1.69 -1.15
CA PRO A 256 -5.50 3.13 -0.98
C PRO A 256 -6.74 3.88 -0.48
N GLY A 257 -6.53 5.14 -0.10
CA GLY A 257 -7.62 6.10 0.13
C GLY A 257 -8.15 6.12 1.56
N ASP A 258 -9.29 6.79 1.72
CA ASP A 258 -9.92 7.00 3.01
C ASP A 258 -10.84 5.83 3.37
N PRO A 259 -10.62 5.14 4.51
CA PRO A 259 -11.47 4.05 4.93
C PRO A 259 -12.95 4.44 5.08
N ALA A 260 -13.26 5.68 5.49
CA ALA A 260 -14.65 6.12 5.62
C ALA A 260 -15.37 6.15 4.27
N ALA A 261 -14.66 6.48 3.18
CA ALA A 261 -15.22 6.54 1.83
C ALA A 261 -15.49 5.14 1.27
N THR A 262 -14.51 4.23 1.39
CA THR A 262 -14.67 2.81 1.02
C THR A 262 -15.73 2.12 1.89
N GLY A 263 -15.82 2.50 3.17
CA GLY A 263 -16.75 1.95 4.13
C GLY A 263 -18.23 2.14 3.76
N VAL A 264 -18.58 3.15 2.94
CA VAL A 264 -19.96 3.43 2.52
C VAL A 264 -20.65 2.19 1.93
N TYR A 265 -19.93 1.37 1.18
CA TYR A 265 -20.45 0.14 0.57
C TYR A 265 -19.87 -1.12 1.20
N ALA A 266 -18.61 -1.10 1.64
CA ALA A 266 -17.95 -2.30 2.17
C ALA A 266 -18.45 -2.66 3.59
N VAL A 267 -18.70 -1.68 4.47
CA VAL A 267 -19.06 -1.94 5.87
C VAL A 267 -20.35 -2.76 6.01
N PRO A 268 -21.46 -2.42 5.33
CA PRO A 268 -22.69 -3.21 5.43
C PRO A 268 -22.51 -4.67 5.00
N GLU A 269 -21.67 -4.94 4.00
CA GLU A 269 -21.40 -6.30 3.53
C GLU A 269 -20.46 -7.05 4.49
N ILE A 270 -19.43 -6.39 5.02
CA ILE A 270 -18.55 -6.96 6.03
C ILE A 270 -19.33 -7.30 7.32
N GLN A 271 -20.31 -6.51 7.71
CA GLN A 271 -21.19 -6.83 8.84
C GLN A 271 -21.95 -8.14 8.65
N LYS A 272 -22.44 -8.42 7.42
CA LYS A 272 -23.08 -9.69 7.09
C LYS A 272 -22.08 -10.85 7.13
N LEU A 273 -20.85 -10.64 6.68
CA LEU A 273 -19.77 -11.65 6.75
C LEU A 273 -19.34 -11.94 8.20
N ILE A 274 -19.29 -10.93 9.06
CA ILE A 274 -19.05 -11.13 10.51
C ILE A 274 -20.17 -11.99 11.14
N ALA A 275 -21.40 -11.87 10.65
CA ALA A 275 -22.54 -12.64 11.12
C ALA A 275 -22.58 -14.09 10.61
N SER A 276 -21.81 -14.43 9.56
CA SER A 276 -21.74 -15.81 9.04
C SER A 276 -20.77 -16.71 9.80
N ASP A 277 -20.05 -16.18 10.81
CA ASP A 277 -19.06 -16.90 11.61
C ASP A 277 -17.88 -17.51 10.82
N LEU A 278 -17.72 -17.11 9.57
CA LEU A 278 -16.55 -17.46 8.77
C LEU A 278 -15.28 -16.85 9.37
N PRO A 279 -14.13 -17.53 9.25
CA PRO A 279 -12.84 -16.93 9.51
C PRO A 279 -12.61 -15.67 8.66
N ILE A 280 -12.20 -14.57 9.29
CA ILE A 280 -11.89 -13.31 8.60
C ILE A 280 -10.49 -12.82 8.96
N LEU A 281 -9.70 -12.48 7.95
CA LEU A 281 -8.42 -11.78 8.08
C LEU A 281 -8.49 -10.41 7.40
N GLY A 282 -8.33 -9.33 8.16
CA GLY A 282 -8.19 -7.97 7.61
C GLY A 282 -6.74 -7.48 7.59
N ILE A 283 -6.28 -6.93 6.47
CA ILE A 283 -4.92 -6.39 6.31
C ILE A 283 -4.97 -4.91 5.90
N CYS A 284 -4.25 -4.04 6.60
CA CYS A 284 -4.14 -2.60 6.31
C CYS A 284 -5.52 -1.91 6.15
N LEU A 285 -5.97 -1.59 4.92
CA LEU A 285 -7.31 -1.05 4.68
C LEU A 285 -8.40 -2.03 5.14
N GLY A 286 -8.23 -3.34 4.90
CA GLY A 286 -9.15 -4.37 5.38
C GLY A 286 -9.22 -4.45 6.91
N HIS A 287 -8.14 -4.14 7.63
CA HIS A 287 -8.16 -4.00 9.08
C HIS A 287 -9.04 -2.82 9.52
N GLN A 288 -8.93 -1.68 8.83
CA GLN A 288 -9.73 -0.49 9.10
C GLN A 288 -11.20 -0.72 8.74
N MET A 289 -11.50 -1.40 7.63
CA MET A 289 -12.86 -1.75 7.22
C MET A 289 -13.53 -2.66 8.25
N LEU A 290 -12.79 -3.66 8.71
CA LEU A 290 -13.26 -4.55 9.78
C LEU A 290 -13.54 -3.77 11.07
N ALA A 291 -12.64 -2.86 11.47
CA ALA A 291 -12.83 -2.04 12.66
C ALA A 291 -14.09 -1.16 12.56
N LEU A 292 -14.31 -0.50 11.41
CA LEU A 292 -15.52 0.28 11.16
C LEU A 292 -16.79 -0.60 11.18
N ALA A 293 -16.74 -1.79 10.58
CA ALA A 293 -17.85 -2.73 10.58
C ALA A 293 -18.23 -3.24 11.97
N LEU A 294 -17.24 -3.37 12.85
CA LEU A 294 -17.43 -3.72 14.25
C LEU A 294 -17.96 -2.54 15.09
N GLY A 295 -17.87 -1.29 14.60
CA GLY A 295 -18.38 -0.08 15.27
C GLY A 295 -17.29 0.83 15.86
N ALA A 296 -16.01 0.58 15.59
CA ALA A 296 -14.92 1.47 15.95
C ALA A 296 -14.81 2.66 14.99
N LYS A 297 -13.90 3.59 15.28
CA LYS A 297 -13.60 4.76 14.42
C LYS A 297 -12.17 4.72 13.89
N THR A 298 -11.97 5.34 12.73
CA THR A 298 -10.66 5.60 12.13
C THR A 298 -10.30 7.07 12.22
N MET A 299 -9.01 7.37 12.14
CA MET A 299 -8.48 8.73 12.14
C MET A 299 -7.30 8.85 11.16
N LYS A 300 -7.17 10.01 10.51
CA LYS A 300 -6.01 10.32 9.68
C LYS A 300 -4.80 10.63 10.56
N MET A 301 -3.65 10.09 10.18
CA MET A 301 -2.38 10.30 10.85
C MET A 301 -1.65 11.50 10.22
N ALA A 302 -0.87 12.23 11.02
CA ALA A 302 -0.12 13.37 10.52
C ALA A 302 0.88 12.96 9.42
N GLN A 303 1.75 11.98 9.70
CA GLN A 303 2.77 11.49 8.75
C GLN A 303 2.53 10.06 8.24
N GLY A 304 1.56 9.34 8.83
CA GLY A 304 1.36 7.92 8.60
C GLY A 304 2.55 7.04 8.97
N HIS A 305 2.51 5.78 8.58
CA HIS A 305 3.63 4.85 8.69
C HIS A 305 3.96 4.26 7.32
N HIS A 306 5.21 4.47 6.89
CA HIS A 306 5.69 4.11 5.56
C HIS A 306 7.14 3.66 5.69
N GLY A 307 7.39 2.35 5.71
CA GLY A 307 8.71 1.83 6.01
C GLY A 307 8.75 0.33 6.26
N ALA A 308 9.96 -0.21 6.37
CA ALA A 308 10.21 -1.65 6.57
C ALA A 308 11.01 -1.94 7.86
N ASN A 309 10.92 -1.06 8.85
CA ASN A 309 11.68 -1.14 10.10
C ASN A 309 10.81 -0.89 11.35
N HIS A 310 9.49 -1.01 11.21
CA HIS A 310 8.56 -0.58 12.25
C HIS A 310 8.38 -1.66 13.32
N PRO A 311 8.66 -1.41 14.60
CA PRO A 311 8.49 -2.41 15.65
C PRO A 311 7.03 -2.49 16.10
N VAL A 312 6.43 -3.68 16.04
CA VAL A 312 5.08 -3.98 16.51
C VAL A 312 5.13 -5.10 17.54
N LYS A 313 4.38 -4.97 18.63
CA LYS A 313 4.26 -6.00 19.66
C LYS A 313 2.94 -6.75 19.53
N ASP A 314 3.00 -8.08 19.40
CA ASP A 314 1.86 -8.98 19.59
C ASP A 314 1.57 -9.07 21.09
N LEU A 315 0.42 -8.55 21.52
CA LEU A 315 0.02 -8.52 22.92
C LEU A 315 -0.38 -9.91 23.45
N SER A 316 -0.74 -10.84 22.57
CA SER A 316 -1.12 -12.19 22.96
C SER A 316 0.08 -13.07 23.33
N THR A 317 1.24 -12.80 22.73
CA THR A 317 2.48 -13.58 22.94
C THR A 317 3.59 -12.80 23.63
N GLY A 318 3.50 -11.46 23.61
CA GLY A 318 4.55 -10.56 24.07
C GLY A 318 5.72 -10.39 23.09
N LYS A 319 5.70 -11.07 21.94
CA LYS A 319 6.74 -11.00 20.91
C LYS A 319 6.74 -9.63 20.24
N VAL A 320 7.94 -9.15 19.89
CA VAL A 320 8.13 -7.97 19.03
C VAL A 320 8.55 -8.43 17.65
N GLU A 321 7.96 -7.82 16.63
CA GLU A 321 8.21 -8.04 15.22
C GLU A 321 8.68 -6.74 14.59
N ILE A 322 9.58 -6.83 13.61
CA ILE A 322 9.82 -5.72 12.69
C ILE A 322 8.92 -5.95 11.48
N VAL A 323 8.14 -4.93 11.10
CA VAL A 323 7.09 -5.08 10.08
C VAL A 323 7.22 -4.03 8.98
N SER A 324 6.59 -4.33 7.84
CA SER A 324 6.36 -3.38 6.75
C SER A 324 5.07 -2.60 6.97
N MET A 325 5.12 -1.28 6.84
CA MET A 325 4.00 -0.36 7.03
C MET A 325 3.80 0.49 5.78
N ASN A 326 2.54 0.66 5.39
CA ASN A 326 2.10 1.62 4.39
C ASN A 326 0.66 2.06 4.70
N HIS A 327 0.49 3.07 5.57
CA HIS A 327 -0.84 3.60 5.88
C HIS A 327 -0.82 5.05 6.38
N GLY A 328 -1.80 5.84 5.92
CA GLY A 328 -2.06 7.21 6.38
C GLY A 328 -3.18 7.34 7.42
N PHE A 329 -3.91 6.25 7.70
CA PHE A 329 -5.02 6.19 8.65
C PHE A 329 -4.76 5.12 9.70
N THR A 330 -5.37 5.24 10.88
CA THR A 330 -5.32 4.23 11.96
C THR A 330 -6.68 4.08 12.62
N VAL A 331 -6.89 2.94 13.29
CA VAL A 331 -8.04 2.73 14.18
C VAL A 331 -7.78 3.41 15.53
N ASP A 332 -8.80 4.07 16.08
CA ASP A 332 -8.76 4.63 17.44
C ASP A 332 -9.09 3.55 18.48
N PRO A 333 -8.10 3.07 19.27
CA PRO A 333 -8.32 2.00 20.24
C PRO A 333 -9.32 2.39 21.36
N ALA A 334 -9.53 3.69 21.62
CA ALA A 334 -10.49 4.15 22.62
C ALA A 334 -11.96 3.97 22.19
N THR A 335 -12.18 3.66 20.90
CA THR A 335 -13.52 3.48 20.31
C THR A 335 -13.87 2.02 20.07
N LEU A 336 -13.00 1.08 20.46
CA LEU A 336 -13.27 -0.35 20.29
C LEU A 336 -14.49 -0.76 21.12
N PRO A 337 -15.49 -1.41 20.52
CA PRO A 337 -16.65 -1.90 21.23
C PRO A 337 -16.32 -3.15 22.05
N ASP A 338 -17.22 -3.49 22.99
CA ASP A 338 -17.10 -4.69 23.82
C ASP A 338 -16.90 -5.95 22.97
N GLY A 339 -15.92 -6.79 23.35
CA GLY A 339 -15.57 -8.01 22.63
C GLY A 339 -14.60 -7.81 21.47
N VAL A 340 -14.20 -6.57 21.15
CA VAL A 340 -13.12 -6.29 20.19
C VAL A 340 -11.87 -5.87 20.96
N GLU A 341 -10.80 -6.63 20.80
CA GLU A 341 -9.57 -6.42 21.55
C GLU A 341 -8.43 -6.00 20.64
N GLN A 342 -7.63 -5.03 21.10
CA GLN A 342 -6.36 -4.73 20.47
C GLN A 342 -5.42 -5.93 20.62
N SER A 343 -4.97 -6.49 19.49
CA SER A 343 -4.05 -7.63 19.46
C SER A 343 -2.60 -7.20 19.25
N HIS A 344 -2.37 -6.07 18.58
CA HIS A 344 -1.05 -5.55 18.29
C HIS A 344 -0.95 -4.05 18.53
N VAL A 345 0.25 -3.59 18.93
CA VAL A 345 0.53 -2.17 19.19
C VAL A 345 1.87 -1.76 18.58
N SER A 346 1.88 -0.59 17.95
CA SER A 346 3.10 0.07 17.48
C SER A 346 3.99 0.46 18.67
N LEU A 347 5.26 0.08 18.65
CA LEU A 347 6.24 0.51 19.66
C LEU A 347 6.91 1.85 19.33
N PHE A 348 6.65 2.43 18.15
CA PHE A 348 7.11 3.79 17.84
C PHE A 348 6.22 4.86 18.46
N ASP A 349 4.90 4.66 18.48
CA ASP A 349 3.94 5.71 18.83
C ASP A 349 2.69 5.21 19.58
N GLY A 350 2.57 3.91 19.85
CA GLY A 350 1.46 3.35 20.61
C GLY A 350 0.15 3.18 19.83
N THR A 351 0.13 3.44 18.53
CA THR A 351 -1.07 3.30 17.70
C THR A 351 -1.51 1.83 17.55
N ASN A 352 -2.79 1.63 17.26
CA ASN A 352 -3.34 0.30 17.02
C ASN A 352 -2.65 -0.34 15.81
N SER A 353 -2.25 -1.61 15.93
CA SER A 353 -1.63 -2.34 14.82
C SER A 353 -2.28 -3.68 14.53
N GLY A 354 -3.41 -3.98 15.18
CA GLY A 354 -4.15 -5.21 14.99
C GLY A 354 -5.28 -5.40 15.99
N LEU A 355 -6.30 -6.15 15.58
CA LEU A 355 -7.47 -6.51 16.37
C LEU A 355 -7.66 -8.02 16.42
N ARG A 356 -8.42 -8.46 17.43
CA ARG A 356 -9.06 -9.78 17.48
C ARG A 356 -10.47 -9.64 18.05
N VAL A 357 -11.41 -10.47 17.61
CA VAL A 357 -12.78 -10.46 18.13
C VAL A 357 -12.99 -11.67 19.05
N ALA A 358 -13.33 -11.42 20.30
CA ALA A 358 -13.55 -12.47 21.29
C ALA A 358 -14.68 -13.41 20.85
N GLY A 359 -14.41 -14.72 20.87
CA GLY A 359 -15.38 -15.76 20.51
C GLY A 359 -15.66 -15.92 19.02
N LYS A 360 -15.05 -15.12 18.13
CA LYS A 360 -15.19 -15.23 16.66
C LYS A 360 -13.84 -15.52 16.00
N PRO A 361 -13.79 -16.24 14.86
CA PRO A 361 -12.54 -16.54 14.14
C PRO A 361 -12.03 -15.33 13.34
N ILE A 362 -11.95 -14.16 13.96
CA ILE A 362 -11.68 -12.89 13.28
C ILE A 362 -10.43 -12.24 13.85
N ILE A 363 -9.46 -11.99 12.97
CA ILE A 363 -8.20 -11.29 13.26
C ILE A 363 -7.93 -10.21 12.21
N SER A 364 -7.18 -9.18 12.58
CA SER A 364 -6.70 -8.21 11.59
C SER A 364 -5.42 -7.53 12.05
N VAL A 365 -4.67 -7.00 11.09
CA VAL A 365 -3.43 -6.24 11.32
C VAL A 365 -3.35 -5.01 10.43
N GLN A 366 -2.81 -3.92 10.98
CA GLN A 366 -2.62 -2.65 10.26
C GLN A 366 -1.39 -2.68 9.35
N HIS A 367 -0.37 -3.47 9.72
CA HIS A 367 0.84 -3.66 8.94
C HIS A 367 0.62 -4.68 7.81
N HIS A 368 1.62 -4.82 6.95
CA HIS A 368 1.61 -5.73 5.80
C HIS A 368 2.35 -7.02 6.16
N PRO A 369 1.63 -8.08 6.60
CA PRO A 369 2.27 -9.34 6.99
C PRO A 369 2.92 -10.05 5.80
N GLU A 370 2.50 -9.75 4.57
CA GLU A 370 3.12 -10.24 3.34
C GLU A 370 4.44 -9.53 3.00
N ALA A 371 4.77 -8.43 3.68
CA ALA A 371 5.91 -7.57 3.37
C ALA A 371 5.94 -7.17 1.89
N SER A 372 6.97 -7.55 1.12
CA SER A 372 7.15 -7.19 -0.30
C SER A 372 6.97 -5.66 -0.55
N PRO A 373 7.92 -4.84 -0.08
CA PRO A 373 9.18 -5.23 0.55
C PRO A 373 9.10 -5.26 2.08
N GLY A 374 10.11 -5.85 2.70
CA GLY A 374 10.34 -5.76 4.14
C GLY A 374 10.61 -7.11 4.83
N PRO A 375 10.68 -7.10 6.17
CA PRO A 375 10.94 -8.28 6.99
C PRO A 375 9.78 -9.29 6.94
N GLN A 376 10.09 -10.57 7.18
CA GLN A 376 9.13 -11.68 7.13
C GLN A 376 8.60 -12.10 8.52
N ASP A 377 8.84 -11.29 9.55
CA ASP A 377 8.56 -11.61 10.96
C ASP A 377 7.07 -11.96 11.22
N SER A 378 6.19 -11.39 10.40
CA SER A 378 4.72 -11.46 10.52
C SER A 378 4.07 -12.56 9.67
N PHE A 379 4.85 -13.37 8.94
CA PHE A 379 4.33 -14.42 8.05
C PHE A 379 3.47 -15.46 8.78
N TYR A 380 3.66 -15.62 10.10
CA TYR A 380 2.85 -16.51 10.93
C TYR A 380 1.36 -16.13 10.95
N LEU A 381 0.99 -14.89 10.60
CA LEU A 381 -0.41 -14.45 10.58
C LEU A 381 -1.22 -15.21 9.53
N PHE A 382 -0.62 -15.55 8.38
CA PHE A 382 -1.26 -16.42 7.38
C PHE A 382 -1.46 -17.84 7.92
N ARG A 383 -0.49 -18.36 8.69
CA ARG A 383 -0.64 -19.65 9.36
C ARG A 383 -1.72 -19.62 10.44
N ARG A 384 -1.76 -18.56 11.25
CA ARG A 384 -2.80 -18.34 12.26
C ARG A 384 -4.20 -18.28 11.61
N PHE A 385 -4.31 -17.69 10.42
CA PHE A 385 -5.55 -17.68 9.65
C PHE A 385 -5.93 -19.08 9.14
N ALA A 386 -4.98 -19.86 8.60
CA ALA A 386 -5.21 -21.26 8.21
C ALA A 386 -5.65 -22.15 9.38
N ASP A 387 -5.09 -21.93 10.59
CA ASP A 387 -5.52 -22.63 11.81
C ASP A 387 -6.98 -22.30 12.16
N LEU A 388 -7.42 -21.04 11.96
CA LEU A 388 -8.82 -20.64 12.15
C LEU A 388 -9.76 -21.32 11.15
N MET A 389 -9.36 -21.42 9.87
CA MET A 389 -10.12 -22.15 8.83
C MET A 389 -10.24 -23.64 9.16
N SER A 390 -9.13 -24.27 9.55
CA SER A 390 -9.11 -25.68 9.96
C SER A 390 -10.06 -25.95 11.14
N ALA A 391 -10.01 -25.09 12.16
CA ALA A 391 -10.87 -25.21 13.33
C ALA A 391 -12.35 -24.94 13.03
N HIS A 392 -12.66 -24.13 12.01
CA HIS A 392 -14.03 -23.87 11.56
C HIS A 392 -14.60 -25.07 10.80
N GLY A 393 -13.89 -25.60 9.80
CA GLY A 393 -14.34 -26.78 9.04
C GLY A 393 -14.51 -28.05 9.89
N ALA A 394 -13.68 -28.21 10.93
CA ALA A 394 -13.84 -29.28 11.90
C ALA A 394 -15.13 -29.18 12.74
N LYS A 395 -15.68 -27.97 12.94
CA LYS A 395 -16.95 -27.77 13.64
C LYS A 395 -18.17 -28.03 12.76
N GLU A 396 -18.07 -27.77 11.45
CA GLU A 396 -19.17 -28.05 10.52
C GLU A 396 -19.35 -29.54 10.24
N THR A 397 -18.28 -30.31 10.39
CA THR A 397 -18.26 -31.77 10.16
C THR A 397 -18.59 -32.61 11.39
N ALA A 398 -18.62 -32.00 12.59
CA ALA A 398 -18.92 -32.62 13.87
C ALA A 398 -20.39 -32.40 14.28
#